data_AF-A0A5C6AFX7-F1
#
_entry.id   AF-A0A5C6AFX7-F1
#
_cell.length_a   1.000
_cell.length_b   1.000
_cell.length_c   1.000
_cell.angle_alpha   90.00
_cell.angle_beta   90.00
_cell.angle_gamma   90.00
#
_symmetry.space_group_name_H-M   'P 1'
#
loop_
_entity.id
_entity.type
_entity.pdbx_description
1 polymer ?
#
loop_
_entity_poly.entity_id
_entity_poly.type
_entity_poly.pdbx_seq_one_letter_code
_entity_poly.pdbx_strand_id
1 'polypeptide(L)'
;MGYTGHRSTPPRPFRVIFGGVIATLCAVSGTFLLTDRFHRATAMSSGPTEMDWETFIQNGPGEFAFITLTGVDVYDSTIDSINEIDPDELDALIKDFDPGSPEQVQQLMAAHFGGSDPLAAVLNAFQPPKVIPAGADPNQILGRLTLPFDFELLEEARRQIDENGALTGLLRRPVGHNMMFPFLGDDLNASDQDQPRANFMYEIVPTEHAPDLDMASNQFLFAGLGLSLSLILCCSGGAGFSTLWYFPLASIISLAGYPMRYGRGGVATRVVYFAIGVVMIGWGYRMMVTRGHFGTVDGIPLFQSMGFNAMFIGVAACMSVPCQLLTRRFFESMDPEPKKPEKRLSYEQACGMTPVVETATYNDDDLLESSAVVVPPGLRDHIDRLIAAGFTEPGRWVWHRNDDVIPAAIQLGCQEMIVSDMEWSDETKVLRTRLVSVLGDGMPIVTLSNAFEVADSRVEPSAVYQKAMSSEPAEMLAMHLEKVVSLAESRQTSVIAFEPGEARGVAKLGRRAVAEIRSRDGEISQVVGEAKYGRFSFPPNEVLVTA
;
A
#
# COMPACT_ATOMS: atom_id res chain seq x y z
N MET A 1 10.94 19.06 -10.99
CA MET A 1 10.73 17.60 -10.85
C MET A 1 10.25 17.08 -12.19
N GLY A 2 11.13 16.44 -12.96
CA GLY A 2 10.82 15.95 -14.31
C GLY A 2 9.89 14.75 -14.26
N TYR A 3 8.76 14.85 -14.96
CA TYR A 3 7.84 13.74 -15.21
C TYR A 3 8.54 12.70 -16.09
N THR A 4 9.00 11.60 -15.50
CA THR A 4 9.45 10.41 -16.23
C THR A 4 8.27 9.86 -17.03
N GLY A 5 8.47 9.63 -18.34
CA GLY A 5 7.47 9.33 -19.38
C GLY A 5 6.60 8.08 -19.24
N HIS A 6 6.15 7.70 -18.04
CA HIS A 6 4.99 6.84 -17.92
C HIS A 6 3.75 7.63 -18.32
N ARG A 7 3.08 7.20 -19.41
CA ARG A 7 1.73 7.64 -19.77
C ARG A 7 0.90 7.69 -18.48
N SER A 8 0.55 8.89 -18.03
CA SER A 8 -0.26 9.06 -16.82
C SER A 8 -1.60 8.41 -17.09
N THR A 9 -1.81 7.21 -16.53
CA THR A 9 -3.13 6.60 -16.53
C THR A 9 -4.10 7.61 -15.90
N PRO A 10 -5.24 7.90 -16.55
CA PRO A 10 -6.14 8.94 -16.07
C PRO A 10 -6.59 8.62 -14.63
N PRO A 11 -6.78 9.64 -13.78
CA PRO A 11 -7.28 9.45 -12.43
C PRO A 11 -8.57 8.63 -12.49
N ARG A 12 -8.71 7.66 -11.59
CA ARG A 12 -9.87 6.76 -11.49
C ARG A 12 -10.70 7.17 -10.27
N PRO A 13 -11.44 8.29 -10.32
CA PRO A 13 -12.12 8.87 -9.17
C PRO A 13 -13.16 7.91 -8.58
N PHE A 14 -13.78 7.07 -9.43
CA PHE A 14 -14.75 6.07 -8.99
C PHE A 14 -14.20 5.13 -7.90
N ARG A 15 -12.93 4.69 -8.01
CA ARG A 15 -12.31 3.79 -7.01
C ARG A 15 -12.13 4.47 -5.65
N VAL A 16 -11.77 5.74 -5.67
CA VAL A 16 -11.59 6.56 -4.46
C VAL A 16 -12.93 6.77 -3.77
N ILE A 17 -13.97 7.14 -4.53
CA ILE A 17 -15.31 7.38 -4.00
C ILE A 17 -15.91 6.09 -3.47
N PHE A 18 -16.00 5.06 -4.30
CA PHE A 18 -16.63 3.79 -3.94
C PHE A 18 -15.88 3.09 -2.80
N GLY A 19 -14.54 3.00 -2.89
CA GLY A 19 -13.72 2.44 -1.82
C GLY A 19 -13.80 3.25 -0.52
N GLY A 20 -13.82 4.59 -0.62
CA GLY A 20 -13.95 5.46 0.56
C GLY A 20 -15.30 5.33 1.27
N VAL A 21 -16.40 5.25 0.51
CA VAL A 21 -17.76 5.08 1.07
C VAL A 21 -17.88 3.73 1.78
N ILE A 22 -17.46 2.64 1.15
CA ILE A 22 -17.53 1.31 1.79
C ILE A 22 -16.58 1.24 2.99
N ALA A 23 -15.37 1.79 2.89
CA ALA A 23 -14.45 1.85 4.02
C ALA A 23 -15.08 2.61 5.20
N THR A 24 -15.78 3.72 4.95
CA THR A 24 -16.46 4.49 6.00
C THR A 24 -17.60 3.68 6.62
N LEU A 25 -18.44 3.03 5.81
CA LEU A 25 -19.54 2.19 6.31
C LEU A 25 -19.03 1.01 7.13
N CYS A 26 -17.98 0.32 6.67
CA CYS A 26 -17.35 -0.79 7.40
C CYS A 26 -16.65 -0.30 8.68
N ALA A 27 -16.01 0.87 8.64
CA ALA A 27 -15.41 1.47 9.83
C ALA A 27 -16.49 1.81 10.86
N VAL A 28 -17.55 2.53 10.49
CA VAL A 28 -18.63 2.91 11.42
C VAL A 28 -19.36 1.68 11.97
N SER A 29 -19.82 0.78 11.11
CA SER A 29 -20.52 -0.44 11.56
C SER A 29 -19.61 -1.36 12.39
N GLY A 30 -18.36 -1.54 11.98
CA GLY A 30 -17.35 -2.30 12.72
C GLY A 30 -17.08 -1.70 14.10
N THR A 31 -16.86 -0.39 14.16
CA THR A 31 -16.47 0.36 15.37
C THR A 31 -17.56 0.39 16.42
N PHE A 32 -18.80 0.71 16.03
CA PHE A 32 -19.88 1.00 16.97
C PHE A 32 -20.82 -0.18 17.23
N LEU A 33 -20.97 -1.09 16.27
CA LEU A 33 -21.96 -2.17 16.38
C LEU A 33 -21.29 -3.53 16.54
N LEU A 34 -20.41 -3.88 15.61
CA LEU A 34 -19.91 -5.25 15.50
C LEU A 34 -18.79 -5.56 16.49
N THR A 35 -17.95 -4.57 16.82
CA THR A 35 -16.94 -4.71 17.89
C THR A 35 -17.61 -4.90 19.25
N ASP A 36 -18.63 -4.10 19.56
CA ASP A 36 -19.40 -4.25 20.80
C ASP A 36 -20.12 -5.60 20.85
N ARG A 37 -20.78 -6.01 19.76
CA ARG A 37 -21.43 -7.33 19.69
C ARG A 37 -20.45 -8.49 19.90
N PHE A 38 -19.27 -8.44 19.28
CA PHE A 38 -18.26 -9.48 19.44
C PHE A 38 -17.64 -9.46 20.84
N HIS A 39 -17.45 -8.26 21.41
CA HIS A 39 -17.03 -8.10 22.81
C HIS A 39 -18.03 -8.77 23.77
N ARG A 40 -19.33 -8.47 23.63
CA ARG A 40 -20.41 -9.09 24.43
C ARG A 40 -20.41 -10.61 24.27
N ALA A 41 -20.40 -11.10 23.04
CA ALA A 41 -20.41 -12.54 22.76
C ALA A 41 -19.23 -13.27 23.43
N THR A 42 -18.05 -12.66 23.40
CA THR A 42 -16.84 -13.21 24.03
C THR A 42 -16.96 -13.19 25.57
N ALA A 43 -17.43 -12.08 26.12
CA ALA A 43 -17.61 -11.89 27.57
C ALA A 43 -18.70 -12.81 28.16
N MET A 44 -19.69 -13.22 27.36
CA MET A 44 -20.83 -14.05 27.77
C MET A 44 -20.69 -15.53 27.37
N SER A 45 -19.49 -15.98 26.97
CA SER A 45 -19.29 -17.30 26.34
C SER A 45 -19.53 -18.50 27.28
N SER A 46 -19.37 -18.33 28.58
CA SER A 46 -19.90 -19.25 29.60
C SER A 46 -21.28 -18.74 30.01
N GLY A 47 -22.32 -19.57 29.91
CA GLY A 47 -23.71 -19.21 30.23
C GLY A 47 -23.89 -18.47 31.57
N PRO A 48 -25.08 -17.93 31.83
CA PRO A 48 -25.27 -16.99 32.93
C PRO A 48 -24.97 -17.67 34.27
N THR A 49 -24.15 -17.02 35.09
CA THR A 49 -23.85 -17.51 36.45
C THR A 49 -24.88 -16.98 37.41
N GLU A 50 -25.62 -17.88 38.05
CA GLU A 50 -26.62 -17.52 39.06
C GLU A 50 -25.93 -17.07 40.36
N MET A 51 -26.34 -15.93 40.89
CA MET A 51 -25.85 -15.39 42.16
C MET A 51 -26.93 -14.55 42.85
N ASP A 52 -26.96 -14.58 44.19
CA ASP A 52 -27.82 -13.67 44.95
C ASP A 52 -27.16 -12.28 45.11
N TRP A 53 -27.97 -11.30 45.50
CA TRP A 53 -27.49 -9.92 45.70
C TRP A 53 -26.35 -9.83 46.72
N GLU A 54 -26.45 -10.54 47.85
CA GLU A 54 -25.44 -10.47 48.92
C GLU A 54 -24.09 -11.02 48.46
N THR A 55 -24.10 -12.15 47.75
CA THR A 55 -22.93 -12.78 47.15
C THR A 55 -22.30 -11.86 46.12
N PHE A 56 -23.10 -11.21 45.27
CA PHE A 56 -22.59 -10.23 44.30
C PHE A 56 -21.89 -9.05 44.98
N ILE A 57 -22.48 -8.50 46.04
CA ILE A 57 -21.92 -7.36 46.76
C ILE A 57 -20.64 -7.72 47.54
N GLN A 58 -20.56 -8.94 48.07
CA GLN A 58 -19.41 -9.44 48.83
C GLN A 58 -18.26 -9.89 47.93
N ASN A 59 -18.55 -10.63 46.87
CA ASN A 59 -17.54 -11.28 46.03
C ASN A 59 -17.28 -10.54 44.70
N GLY A 60 -18.15 -9.60 44.34
CA GLY A 60 -18.13 -8.96 43.03
C GLY A 60 -18.59 -9.91 41.91
N PRO A 61 -18.40 -9.50 40.64
CA PRO A 61 -18.82 -10.29 39.48
C PRO A 61 -18.00 -11.57 39.24
N GLY A 62 -16.90 -11.78 39.97
CA GLY A 62 -15.97 -12.88 39.71
C GLY A 62 -15.29 -12.75 38.34
N GLU A 63 -15.11 -13.89 37.65
CA GLU A 63 -14.57 -13.95 36.27
C GLU A 63 -15.67 -13.82 35.19
N PHE A 64 -16.95 -13.85 35.60
CA PHE A 64 -18.07 -13.96 34.68
C PHE A 64 -18.74 -12.61 34.46
N ALA A 65 -18.87 -12.21 33.20
CA ALA A 65 -19.60 -10.99 32.85
C ALA A 65 -21.11 -11.22 32.69
N PHE A 66 -21.52 -12.47 32.46
CA PHE A 66 -22.91 -12.83 32.27
C PHE A 66 -23.48 -13.47 33.52
N ILE A 67 -24.45 -12.81 34.16
CA ILE A 67 -24.99 -13.24 35.45
C ILE A 67 -26.51 -13.23 35.48
N THR A 68 -27.07 -14.05 36.35
CA THR A 68 -28.49 -14.04 36.74
C THR A 68 -28.57 -13.69 38.22
N LEU A 69 -29.14 -12.53 38.54
CA LEU A 69 -29.34 -12.05 39.90
C LEU A 69 -30.72 -12.45 40.40
N THR A 70 -30.78 -13.21 41.48
CA THR A 70 -32.04 -13.62 42.11
C THR A 70 -32.39 -12.74 43.30
N GLY A 71 -33.69 -12.58 43.57
CA GLY A 71 -34.18 -11.81 44.71
C GLY A 71 -33.86 -10.32 44.61
N VAL A 72 -33.92 -9.76 43.40
CA VAL A 72 -33.70 -8.34 43.11
C VAL A 72 -34.97 -7.67 42.58
N ASP A 73 -35.03 -6.36 42.74
CA ASP A 73 -36.05 -5.46 42.23
C ASP A 73 -35.38 -4.23 41.62
N VAL A 74 -36.10 -3.47 40.80
CA VAL A 74 -35.61 -2.29 40.10
C VAL A 74 -36.32 -1.04 40.59
N TYR A 75 -35.54 -0.17 41.23
CA TYR A 75 -36.01 1.13 41.71
C TYR A 75 -35.65 2.24 40.71
N ASP A 76 -36.66 2.94 40.22
CA ASP A 76 -36.50 4.14 39.41
C ASP A 76 -37.11 5.33 40.16
N SER A 77 -36.25 6.21 40.67
CA SER A 77 -36.66 7.42 41.39
C SER A 77 -37.54 8.34 40.55
N THR A 78 -37.43 8.27 39.23
CA THR A 78 -38.24 9.08 38.30
C THR A 78 -39.69 8.61 38.30
N ILE A 79 -39.91 7.30 38.16
CA ILE A 79 -41.26 6.72 38.10
C ILE A 79 -41.96 6.81 39.44
N ASP A 80 -41.25 6.58 40.55
CA ASP A 80 -41.86 6.68 41.88
C ASP A 80 -42.19 8.13 42.23
N SER A 81 -41.35 9.11 41.84
CA SER A 81 -41.68 10.53 41.99
C SER A 81 -42.89 10.96 41.16
N ILE A 82 -43.15 10.31 40.01
CA ILE A 82 -44.32 10.60 39.16
C ILE A 82 -45.59 9.95 39.75
N ASN A 83 -45.49 8.73 40.29
CA ASN A 83 -46.62 8.00 40.86
C ASN A 83 -47.10 8.58 42.21
N GLU A 84 -46.26 9.34 42.91
CA GLU A 84 -46.64 10.06 44.14
C GLU A 84 -47.44 11.35 43.89
N ILE A 85 -47.57 11.79 42.63
CA ILE A 85 -48.32 13.00 42.27
C ILE A 85 -49.79 12.66 42.10
N ASP A 86 -50.66 13.39 42.80
CA ASP A 86 -52.11 13.28 42.63
C ASP A 86 -52.48 13.62 41.17
N PRO A 87 -53.13 12.73 40.41
CA PRO A 87 -53.50 12.98 39.02
C PRO A 87 -54.35 14.25 38.85
N ASP A 88 -55.12 14.65 39.86
CA ASP A 88 -55.91 15.88 39.84
C ASP A 88 -55.04 17.15 39.95
N GLU A 89 -53.88 17.08 40.62
CA GLU A 89 -52.90 18.18 40.71
C GLU A 89 -52.09 18.33 39.42
N LEU A 90 -51.72 17.21 38.78
CA LEU A 90 -50.99 17.22 37.52
C LEU A 90 -51.81 17.82 36.37
N ASP A 91 -53.10 17.50 36.31
CA ASP A 91 -54.03 18.03 35.30
C ASP A 91 -54.30 19.52 35.50
N ALA A 92 -54.34 20.00 36.75
CA ALA A 92 -54.44 21.43 37.06
C ALA A 92 -53.17 22.20 36.64
N LEU A 93 -52.00 21.61 36.84
CA LEU A 93 -50.71 22.21 36.50
C LEU A 93 -50.48 22.32 34.98
N ILE A 94 -50.91 21.30 34.21
CA ILE A 94 -50.78 21.27 32.74
C ILE A 94 -51.73 22.27 32.07
N LYS A 95 -52.90 22.52 32.66
CA LYS A 95 -53.96 23.35 32.07
C LYS A 95 -53.64 24.85 32.07
N ASP A 96 -52.81 25.31 33.01
CA ASP A 96 -52.39 26.71 33.17
C ASP A 96 -50.93 26.97 32.74
N PHE A 97 -50.25 25.98 32.14
CA PHE A 97 -48.84 26.05 31.77
C PHE A 97 -48.59 26.88 30.49
N ASP A 98 -47.91 28.02 30.63
CA ASP A 98 -47.37 28.81 29.52
C ASP A 98 -45.86 28.52 29.34
N PRO A 99 -45.44 27.81 28.26
CA PRO A 99 -44.05 27.46 28.02
C PRO A 99 -43.14 28.68 27.79
N GLY A 100 -43.69 29.88 27.63
CA GLY A 100 -42.94 31.14 27.50
C GLY A 100 -42.49 31.77 28.83
N SER A 101 -42.97 31.28 29.98
CA SER A 101 -42.67 31.84 31.30
C SER A 101 -41.58 31.02 32.03
N PRO A 102 -40.35 31.54 32.20
CA PRO A 102 -39.29 30.85 32.93
C PRO A 102 -39.66 30.55 34.38
N GLU A 103 -40.50 31.40 34.99
CA GLU A 103 -40.98 31.24 36.36
C GLU A 103 -41.98 30.09 36.50
N GLN A 104 -42.84 29.88 35.50
CA GLN A 104 -43.77 28.74 35.50
C GLN A 104 -43.07 27.43 35.18
N VAL A 105 -42.05 27.43 34.30
CA VAL A 105 -41.18 26.28 34.07
C VAL A 105 -40.41 25.91 35.35
N GLN A 106 -39.96 26.91 36.10
CA GLN A 106 -39.27 26.70 37.37
C GLN A 106 -40.23 26.27 38.49
N GLN A 107 -41.47 26.77 38.52
CA GLN A 107 -42.51 26.30 39.44
C GLN A 107 -43.00 24.88 39.10
N LEU A 108 -43.12 24.54 37.82
CA LEU A 108 -43.42 23.19 37.37
C LEU A 108 -42.30 22.24 37.78
N MET A 109 -41.03 22.60 37.57
CA MET A 109 -39.90 21.81 38.07
C MET A 109 -39.87 21.72 39.60
N ALA A 110 -40.17 22.80 40.33
CA ALA A 110 -40.20 22.78 41.79
C ALA A 110 -41.37 21.95 42.35
N ALA A 111 -42.52 21.95 41.70
CA ALA A 111 -43.70 21.17 42.06
C ALA A 111 -43.54 19.68 41.68
N HIS A 112 -42.96 19.39 40.51
CA HIS A 112 -42.78 18.03 40.01
C HIS A 112 -41.67 17.25 40.73
N PHE A 113 -40.74 17.95 41.41
CA PHE A 113 -39.62 17.31 42.07
C PHE A 113 -39.49 17.62 43.58
N GLY A 114 -40.53 18.18 44.20
CA GLY A 114 -40.76 18.09 45.65
C GLY A 114 -39.66 18.63 46.59
N GLY A 115 -38.96 19.73 46.24
CA GLY A 115 -37.92 20.26 47.13
C GLY A 115 -37.34 21.63 46.75
N SER A 116 -36.71 22.30 47.73
CA SER A 116 -36.19 23.68 47.66
C SER A 116 -34.97 23.89 46.74
N ASP A 117 -34.56 22.87 45.98
CA ASP A 117 -33.46 22.98 45.02
C ASP A 117 -33.83 22.23 43.71
N PRO A 118 -34.44 22.91 42.73
CA PRO A 118 -34.88 22.30 41.47
C PRO A 118 -33.70 21.69 40.68
N LEU A 119 -32.47 22.17 40.91
CA LEU A 119 -31.28 21.57 40.30
C LEU A 119 -30.98 20.19 40.90
N ALA A 120 -31.06 20.05 42.22
CA ALA A 120 -30.82 18.76 42.90
C ALA A 120 -31.86 17.70 42.47
N ALA A 121 -33.08 18.15 42.23
CA ALA A 121 -34.19 17.28 41.92
C ALA A 121 -34.19 16.86 40.42
N VAL A 122 -33.81 17.77 39.52
CA VAL A 122 -33.45 17.43 38.13
C VAL A 122 -32.24 16.49 38.09
N LEU A 123 -31.20 16.74 38.92
CA LEU A 123 -30.05 15.84 39.03
C LEU A 123 -30.43 14.45 39.55
N ASN A 124 -31.42 14.35 40.43
CA ASN A 124 -31.97 13.08 40.91
C ASN A 124 -32.79 12.35 39.84
N ALA A 125 -33.54 13.09 39.00
CA ALA A 125 -34.27 12.52 37.86
C ALA A 125 -33.35 11.94 36.77
N PHE A 126 -32.08 12.37 36.73
CA PHE A 126 -31.05 11.82 35.85
C PHE A 126 -30.19 10.75 36.53
N GLN A 127 -30.55 10.28 37.73
CA GLN A 127 -29.88 9.12 38.30
C GLN A 127 -30.28 7.86 37.53
N PRO A 128 -29.32 6.99 37.17
CA PRO A 128 -29.65 5.72 36.54
C PRO A 128 -30.50 4.85 37.50
N PRO A 129 -31.48 4.08 37.00
CA PRO A 129 -32.27 3.19 37.83
C PRO A 129 -31.37 2.24 38.62
N LYS A 130 -31.72 1.98 39.87
CA LYS A 130 -30.94 1.16 40.80
C LYS A 130 -31.52 -0.24 40.85
N VAL A 131 -30.65 -1.24 40.83
CA VAL A 131 -31.03 -2.61 41.16
C VAL A 131 -30.84 -2.77 42.67
N ILE A 132 -31.85 -3.26 43.37
CA ILE A 132 -31.87 -3.43 44.82
C ILE A 132 -32.35 -4.84 45.19
N PRO A 133 -32.08 -5.36 46.41
CA PRO A 133 -32.74 -6.56 46.92
C PRO A 133 -34.26 -6.38 46.96
N ALA A 134 -34.98 -7.43 46.62
CA ALA A 134 -36.44 -7.45 46.68
C ALA A 134 -36.93 -7.13 48.10
N GLY A 135 -37.83 -6.15 48.21
CA GLY A 135 -38.44 -5.72 49.47
C GLY A 135 -37.55 -4.85 50.38
N ALA A 136 -36.38 -4.42 49.92
CA ALA A 136 -35.51 -3.53 50.69
C ALA A 136 -35.79 -2.05 50.41
N ASP A 137 -35.48 -1.18 51.39
CA ASP A 137 -35.67 0.28 51.27
C ASP A 137 -34.64 0.88 50.29
N PRO A 138 -35.05 1.46 49.15
CA PRO A 138 -34.16 2.04 48.15
C PRO A 138 -33.22 3.12 48.70
N ASN A 139 -33.60 3.80 49.78
CA ASN A 139 -32.82 4.88 50.39
C ASN A 139 -31.70 4.37 51.31
N GLN A 140 -31.76 3.11 51.75
CA GLN A 140 -30.79 2.52 52.67
C GLN A 140 -29.68 1.74 51.95
N ILE A 141 -29.85 1.46 50.67
CA ILE A 141 -28.95 0.61 49.89
C ILE A 141 -28.02 1.46 49.03
N LEU A 142 -26.73 1.19 49.15
CA LEU A 142 -25.73 1.74 48.24
C LEU A 142 -26.01 1.25 46.82
N GLY A 143 -26.28 2.18 45.90
CA GLY A 143 -26.51 1.92 44.48
C GLY A 143 -25.25 1.43 43.76
N ARG A 144 -24.78 0.24 44.10
CA ARG A 144 -23.60 -0.41 43.49
C ARG A 144 -23.92 -1.05 42.15
N LEU A 145 -25.18 -1.36 41.90
CA LEU A 145 -25.65 -1.91 40.63
C LEU A 145 -26.74 -1.00 40.07
N THR A 146 -26.56 -0.57 38.83
CA THR A 146 -27.47 0.31 38.12
C THR A 146 -27.88 -0.28 36.78
N LEU A 147 -28.96 0.22 36.21
CA LEU A 147 -29.36 -0.04 34.83
C LEU A 147 -28.95 1.14 33.93
N PRO A 148 -28.69 0.90 32.64
CA PRO A 148 -28.57 1.96 31.65
C PRO A 148 -29.83 2.84 31.64
N PHE A 149 -29.65 4.13 31.36
CA PHE A 149 -30.76 5.08 31.19
C PHE A 149 -31.44 4.88 29.83
N ASP A 150 -32.12 3.75 29.67
CA ASP A 150 -32.85 3.33 28.47
C ASP A 150 -34.17 2.67 28.87
N PHE A 151 -35.28 3.20 28.37
CA PHE A 151 -36.62 2.74 28.72
C PHE A 151 -36.87 1.29 28.28
N GLU A 152 -36.36 0.89 27.11
CA GLU A 152 -36.55 -0.48 26.60
C GLU A 152 -35.83 -1.49 27.50
N LEU A 153 -34.62 -1.14 27.95
CA LEU A 153 -33.84 -1.99 28.85
C LEU A 153 -34.46 -2.02 30.25
N LEU A 154 -35.04 -0.91 30.73
CA LEU A 154 -35.74 -0.87 32.00
C LEU A 154 -37.02 -1.74 31.99
N GLU A 155 -37.82 -1.65 30.93
CA GLU A 155 -39.02 -2.46 30.75
C GLU A 155 -38.68 -3.95 30.67
N GLU A 156 -37.62 -4.29 29.93
CA GLU A 156 -37.09 -5.64 29.83
C GLU A 156 -36.59 -6.18 31.18
N ALA A 157 -35.90 -5.36 31.98
CA ALA A 157 -35.47 -5.74 33.33
C ALA A 157 -36.67 -6.07 34.23
N ARG A 158 -37.70 -5.22 34.21
CA ARG A 158 -38.94 -5.43 34.98
C ARG A 158 -39.66 -6.70 34.53
N ARG A 159 -39.80 -6.90 33.22
CA ARG A 159 -40.40 -8.11 32.66
C ARG A 159 -39.68 -9.37 33.14
N GLN A 160 -38.34 -9.39 33.10
CA GLN A 160 -37.56 -10.54 33.58
C GLN A 160 -37.78 -10.82 35.08
N ILE A 161 -37.83 -9.78 35.90
CA ILE A 161 -38.05 -9.89 37.34
C ILE A 161 -39.47 -10.40 37.64
N ASP A 162 -40.48 -9.85 36.97
CA ASP A 162 -41.88 -10.25 37.15
C ASP A 162 -42.14 -11.69 36.71
N GLU A 163 -41.53 -12.12 35.59
CA GLU A 163 -41.73 -13.45 35.03
C GLU A 163 -40.89 -14.54 35.74
N ASN A 164 -39.63 -14.23 36.07
CA ASN A 164 -38.66 -15.24 36.52
C ASN A 164 -38.19 -15.04 37.97
N GLY A 165 -38.54 -13.92 38.62
CA GLY A 165 -38.01 -13.54 39.94
C GLY A 165 -36.51 -13.25 39.93
N ALA A 166 -35.93 -13.01 38.74
CA ALA A 166 -34.50 -12.85 38.55
C ALA A 166 -34.18 -11.93 37.38
N LEU A 167 -33.09 -11.17 37.49
CA LEU A 167 -32.57 -10.28 36.45
C LEU A 167 -31.36 -10.92 35.78
N THR A 168 -31.44 -11.19 34.48
CA THR A 168 -30.32 -11.76 33.71
C THR A 168 -29.73 -10.72 32.78
N GLY A 169 -28.41 -10.56 32.82
CA GLY A 169 -27.78 -9.52 32.01
C GLY A 169 -26.26 -9.54 32.00
N LEU A 170 -25.73 -8.72 31.10
CA LEU A 170 -24.30 -8.47 30.97
C LEU A 170 -23.89 -7.37 31.93
N LEU A 171 -22.97 -7.68 32.83
CA LEU A 171 -22.31 -6.68 33.66
C LEU A 171 -21.27 -5.91 32.88
N ARG A 172 -21.27 -4.59 33.10
CA ARG A 172 -20.30 -3.63 32.57
C ARG A 172 -19.91 -2.67 33.68
N ARG A 173 -18.72 -2.09 33.57
CA ARG A 173 -18.45 -0.88 34.34
C ARG A 173 -19.08 0.32 33.61
N PRO A 174 -19.82 1.19 34.32
CA PRO A 174 -20.36 2.39 33.73
C PRO A 174 -19.20 3.20 33.18
N VAL A 175 -19.28 3.52 31.88
CA VAL A 175 -18.36 4.43 31.23
C VAL A 175 -18.66 5.81 31.81
N GLY A 176 -17.94 6.20 32.85
CA GLY A 176 -18.17 7.49 33.51
C GLY A 176 -18.18 8.62 32.48
N HIS A 177 -19.04 9.63 32.70
CA HIS A 177 -19.16 10.84 31.88
C HIS A 177 -17.80 11.58 31.65
N ASN A 178 -16.75 11.22 32.40
CA ASN A 178 -15.39 11.73 32.25
C ASN A 178 -14.63 11.21 31.02
N MET A 179 -15.14 10.24 30.25
CA MET A 179 -14.45 9.74 29.04
C MET A 179 -14.47 10.71 27.84
N MET A 180 -15.16 11.85 27.90
CA MET A 180 -15.07 12.85 26.82
C MET A 180 -13.74 13.65 26.83
N PHE A 181 -13.00 13.69 27.95
CA PHE A 181 -11.82 14.55 28.12
C PHE A 181 -10.41 13.91 28.20
N PRO A 182 -10.18 12.58 28.22
CA PRO A 182 -8.82 12.05 28.38
C PRO A 182 -7.96 12.16 27.11
N PHE A 183 -8.50 12.65 25.98
CA PHE A 183 -7.74 12.85 24.75
C PHE A 183 -6.77 14.06 24.79
N LEU A 184 -6.85 14.91 25.84
CA LEU A 184 -6.06 16.14 25.98
C LEU A 184 -5.11 16.14 27.19
N GLY A 185 -5.11 15.11 28.04
CA GLY A 185 -4.33 15.06 29.28
C GLY A 185 -3.42 13.84 29.39
N ASP A 186 -2.18 14.08 29.80
CA ASP A 186 -1.06 13.12 29.95
C ASP A 186 -1.25 12.06 31.07
N ASP A 187 -2.49 11.76 31.47
CA ASP A 187 -2.82 10.81 32.55
C ASP A 187 -2.71 9.33 32.13
N LEU A 188 -1.69 9.01 31.34
CA LEU A 188 -1.29 7.62 31.02
C LEU A 188 -0.51 6.95 32.17
N ASN A 189 -0.29 7.66 33.29
CA ASN A 189 0.45 7.17 34.46
C ASN A 189 -0.41 7.01 35.73
N ALA A 190 -1.72 7.24 35.68
CA ALA A 190 -2.57 6.87 36.80
C ALA A 190 -2.67 5.34 36.85
N SER A 191 -1.82 4.74 37.68
CA SER A 191 -1.92 3.35 38.10
C SER A 191 -3.22 3.18 38.87
N ASP A 192 -4.32 2.98 38.15
CA ASP A 192 -5.65 2.68 38.69
C ASP A 192 -5.73 1.25 39.31
N GLN A 193 -4.57 0.64 39.59
CA GLN A 193 -4.45 -0.69 40.17
C GLN A 193 -4.67 -0.74 41.69
N ASP A 194 -4.72 0.41 42.39
CA ASP A 194 -4.80 0.45 43.85
C ASP A 194 -6.11 1.02 44.44
N GLN A 195 -7.14 1.30 43.63
CA GLN A 195 -8.44 1.61 44.22
C GLN A 195 -9.07 0.32 44.78
N PRO A 196 -9.46 0.29 46.07
CA PRO A 196 -10.02 -0.90 46.69
C PRO A 196 -11.30 -1.31 45.95
N ARG A 197 -11.36 -2.58 45.53
CA ARG A 197 -12.48 -3.19 44.77
C ARG A 197 -13.87 -3.01 45.39
N ALA A 198 -13.93 -2.60 46.65
CA ALA A 198 -15.15 -2.47 47.43
C ALA A 198 -16.09 -1.33 47.01
N ASN A 199 -15.68 -0.39 46.13
CA ASN A 199 -16.50 0.78 45.77
C ASN A 199 -16.85 0.88 44.26
N PHE A 200 -16.65 -0.17 43.47
CA PHE A 200 -17.02 -0.11 42.05
C PHE A 200 -18.53 -0.16 41.86
N MET A 201 -19.04 0.80 41.08
CA MET A 201 -20.39 0.77 40.53
C MET A 201 -20.37 -0.09 39.27
N TYR A 202 -21.35 -0.96 39.13
CA TYR A 202 -21.57 -1.81 37.95
C TYR A 202 -22.89 -1.43 37.30
N GLU A 203 -22.94 -1.59 35.99
CA GLU A 203 -24.11 -1.43 35.17
C GLU A 203 -24.49 -2.81 34.62
N ILE A 204 -25.71 -3.26 34.87
CA ILE A 204 -26.22 -4.50 34.26
C ILE A 204 -27.07 -4.14 33.05
N VAL A 205 -26.69 -4.69 31.89
CA VAL A 205 -27.46 -4.56 30.65
C VAL A 205 -28.35 -5.80 30.54
N PRO A 206 -29.68 -5.67 30.70
CA PRO A 206 -30.60 -6.81 30.66
C PRO A 206 -30.48 -7.52 29.32
N THR A 207 -30.27 -8.84 29.35
CA THR A 207 -30.09 -9.66 28.16
C THR A 207 -30.37 -11.12 28.51
N GLU A 208 -31.36 -11.73 27.88
CA GLU A 208 -31.73 -13.13 28.16
C GLU A 208 -30.73 -14.15 27.61
N HIS A 209 -30.12 -13.85 26.47
CA HIS A 209 -29.28 -14.79 25.73
C HIS A 209 -27.96 -14.16 25.30
N ALA A 210 -26.87 -14.90 25.52
CA ALA A 210 -25.57 -14.52 24.97
C ALA A 210 -25.66 -14.43 23.44
N PRO A 211 -25.11 -13.37 22.81
CA PRO A 211 -25.01 -13.33 21.37
C PRO A 211 -24.18 -14.52 20.87
N ASP A 212 -24.60 -15.14 19.78
CA ASP A 212 -23.85 -16.23 19.16
C ASP A 212 -22.43 -15.76 18.79
N LEU A 213 -21.43 -16.40 19.40
CA LEU A 213 -20.02 -16.08 19.24
C LEU A 213 -19.53 -16.24 17.81
N ASP A 214 -19.99 -17.30 17.12
CA ASP A 214 -19.56 -17.58 15.75
C ASP A 214 -20.13 -16.54 14.79
N MET A 215 -21.41 -16.20 14.94
CA MET A 215 -22.04 -15.13 14.15
C MET A 215 -21.39 -13.77 14.42
N ALA A 216 -21.14 -13.43 15.68
CA ALA A 216 -20.52 -12.15 16.05
C ALA A 216 -19.08 -12.03 15.53
N SER A 217 -18.28 -13.11 15.67
CA SER A 217 -16.91 -13.19 15.14
C SER A 217 -16.89 -13.04 13.62
N ASN A 218 -17.77 -13.76 12.91
CA ASN A 218 -17.86 -13.67 11.45
C ASN A 218 -18.25 -12.27 10.98
N GLN A 219 -19.20 -11.61 11.64
CA GLN A 219 -19.59 -10.23 11.31
C GLN A 219 -18.44 -9.24 11.58
N PHE A 220 -17.75 -9.39 12.71
CA PHE A 220 -16.58 -8.59 13.05
C PHE A 220 -15.47 -8.71 11.99
N LEU A 221 -15.13 -9.95 11.61
CA LEU A 221 -14.14 -10.21 10.57
C LEU A 221 -14.60 -9.70 9.20
N PHE A 222 -15.87 -9.88 8.85
CA PHE A 222 -16.42 -9.41 7.58
C PHE A 222 -16.32 -7.87 7.46
N ALA A 223 -16.68 -7.13 8.51
CA ALA A 223 -16.55 -5.69 8.51
C ALA A 223 -15.08 -5.24 8.47
N GLY A 224 -14.20 -5.92 9.21
CA GLY A 224 -12.77 -5.61 9.21
C GLY A 224 -12.07 -5.89 7.87
N LEU A 225 -12.37 -7.03 7.23
CA LEU A 225 -11.88 -7.35 5.90
C LEU A 225 -12.50 -6.43 4.85
N GLY A 226 -13.79 -6.09 4.98
CA GLY A 226 -14.48 -5.10 4.15
C GLY A 226 -13.81 -3.73 4.21
N LEU A 227 -13.48 -3.25 5.42
CA LEU A 227 -12.68 -2.04 5.64
C LEU A 227 -11.32 -2.15 4.94
N SER A 228 -10.61 -3.26 5.15
CA SER A 228 -9.26 -3.47 4.60
C SER A 228 -9.24 -3.44 3.08
N LEU A 229 -10.12 -4.20 2.44
CA LEU A 229 -10.24 -4.28 0.97
C LEU A 229 -10.69 -2.95 0.36
N SER A 230 -11.62 -2.25 1.02
CA SER A 230 -12.13 -0.96 0.56
C SER A 230 -11.08 0.15 0.66
N LEU A 231 -10.24 0.11 1.70
CA LEU A 231 -9.07 0.98 1.82
C LEU A 231 -8.06 0.71 0.71
N ILE A 232 -7.75 -0.57 0.40
CA ILE A 232 -6.86 -0.91 -0.72
C ILE A 232 -7.45 -0.38 -2.04
N LEU A 233 -8.75 -0.55 -2.26
CA LEU A 233 -9.44 -0.05 -3.45
C LEU A 233 -9.37 1.49 -3.54
N CYS A 234 -9.66 2.18 -2.43
CA CYS A 234 -9.58 3.64 -2.32
C CYS A 234 -8.15 4.15 -2.61
N CYS A 235 -7.17 3.57 -1.95
CA CYS A 235 -5.73 3.88 -2.09
C CYS A 235 -5.18 3.59 -3.49
N SER A 236 -5.76 2.65 -4.22
CA SER A 236 -5.37 2.32 -5.61
C SER A 236 -5.79 3.38 -6.64
N GLY A 237 -6.79 4.22 -6.33
CA GLY A 237 -7.34 5.21 -7.25
C GLY A 237 -6.65 6.58 -7.15
N GLY A 238 -6.48 7.27 -8.28
CA GLY A 238 -6.04 8.66 -8.29
C GLY A 238 -7.18 9.62 -7.94
N ALA A 239 -7.04 10.39 -6.85
CA ALA A 239 -7.97 11.47 -6.53
C ALA A 239 -7.79 12.64 -7.52
N GLY A 240 -8.88 13.03 -8.18
CA GLY A 240 -8.93 14.25 -8.99
C GLY A 240 -9.42 15.44 -8.17
N PHE A 241 -9.38 16.64 -8.76
CA PHE A 241 -9.88 17.86 -8.11
C PHE A 241 -11.36 17.74 -7.71
N SER A 242 -12.20 17.11 -8.56
CA SER A 242 -13.60 16.86 -8.23
C SER A 242 -13.77 15.92 -7.04
N THR A 243 -12.94 14.87 -6.93
CA THR A 243 -12.98 13.96 -5.79
C THR A 243 -12.60 14.66 -4.49
N LEU A 244 -11.61 15.57 -4.55
CA LEU A 244 -11.20 16.35 -3.40
C LEU A 244 -12.32 17.27 -2.89
N TRP A 245 -13.10 17.87 -3.80
CA TRP A 245 -14.19 18.76 -3.44
C TRP A 245 -15.40 18.02 -2.84
N TYR A 246 -15.85 16.94 -3.48
CA TYR A 246 -17.06 16.22 -3.05
C TYR A 246 -16.79 15.17 -1.96
N PHE A 247 -15.57 14.61 -1.91
CA PHE A 247 -15.19 13.54 -0.99
C PHE A 247 -13.77 13.80 -0.41
N PRO A 248 -13.59 14.84 0.42
CA PRO A 248 -12.28 15.25 0.91
C PRO A 248 -11.61 14.16 1.75
N LEU A 249 -12.35 13.49 2.65
CA LEU A 249 -11.82 12.43 3.50
C LEU A 249 -11.28 11.24 2.68
N ALA A 250 -12.07 10.73 1.74
CA ALA A 250 -11.65 9.64 0.86
C ALA A 250 -10.43 10.04 0.01
N SER A 251 -10.38 11.29 -0.43
CA SER A 251 -9.23 11.83 -1.19
C SER A 251 -7.95 11.85 -0.35
N ILE A 252 -8.02 12.32 0.90
CA ILE A 252 -6.90 12.31 1.85
C ILE A 252 -6.42 10.89 2.13
N ILE A 253 -7.35 9.97 2.43
CA ILE A 253 -7.02 8.55 2.64
C ILE A 253 -6.33 7.98 1.41
N SER A 254 -6.83 8.32 0.20
CA SER A 254 -6.24 7.81 -1.03
C SER A 254 -4.76 8.19 -1.14
N LEU A 255 -4.35 9.39 -0.69
CA LEU A 255 -2.96 9.87 -0.80
C LEU A 255 -1.98 8.95 -0.06
N ALA A 256 -2.43 8.32 1.03
CA ALA A 256 -1.64 7.32 1.75
C ALA A 256 -1.33 6.09 0.88
N GLY A 257 -2.05 5.86 -0.21
CA GLY A 257 -1.74 4.81 -1.19
C GLY A 257 -0.78 5.22 -2.30
N TYR A 258 -0.50 6.52 -2.47
CA TYR A 258 0.19 7.06 -3.66
C TYR A 258 1.51 6.35 -4.02
N PRO A 259 2.43 6.07 -3.06
CA PRO A 259 3.67 5.34 -3.33
C PRO A 259 3.49 3.94 -3.91
N MET A 260 2.36 3.28 -3.60
CA MET A 260 2.07 1.91 -4.00
C MET A 260 1.18 1.81 -5.25
N ARG A 261 0.63 2.93 -5.74
CA ARG A 261 -0.28 2.96 -6.89
C ARG A 261 0.39 2.45 -8.16
N TYR A 262 -0.41 1.76 -9.00
CA TYR A 262 -0.02 1.31 -10.34
C TYR A 262 1.30 0.51 -10.38
N GLY A 263 1.63 -0.22 -9.32
CA GLY A 263 2.85 -1.02 -9.27
C GLY A 263 4.15 -0.22 -9.11
N ARG A 264 4.07 1.10 -8.83
CA ARG A 264 5.24 2.00 -8.68
C ARG A 264 6.09 1.71 -7.44
N GLY A 265 5.53 1.02 -6.44
CA GLY A 265 6.24 0.72 -5.20
C GLY A 265 7.42 -0.20 -5.48
N GLY A 266 8.63 0.32 -5.22
CA GLY A 266 9.85 -0.48 -5.18
C GLY A 266 9.88 -1.40 -3.95
N VAL A 267 10.93 -2.23 -3.85
CA VAL A 267 11.10 -3.16 -2.73
C VAL A 267 11.11 -2.42 -1.38
N ALA A 268 11.82 -1.29 -1.30
CA ALA A 268 11.87 -0.48 -0.08
C ALA A 268 10.48 0.01 0.36
N THR A 269 9.67 0.55 -0.55
CA THR A 269 8.31 1.00 -0.25
C THR A 269 7.44 -0.15 0.24
N ARG A 270 7.53 -1.33 -0.39
CA ARG A 270 6.78 -2.53 0.05
C ARG A 270 7.15 -2.94 1.46
N VAL A 271 8.44 -2.97 1.79
CA VAL A 271 8.94 -3.30 3.13
C VAL A 271 8.43 -2.29 4.16
N VAL A 272 8.44 -0.99 3.83
CA VAL A 272 7.91 0.06 4.72
C VAL A 272 6.42 -0.12 4.97
N TYR A 273 5.60 -0.35 3.93
CA TYR A 273 4.15 -0.57 4.11
C TYR A 273 3.84 -1.82 4.92
N PHE A 274 4.59 -2.90 4.68
CA PHE A 274 4.46 -4.13 5.46
C PHE A 274 4.83 -3.90 6.93
N ALA A 275 5.93 -3.20 7.21
CA ALA A 275 6.35 -2.87 8.57
C ALA A 275 5.32 -1.99 9.29
N ILE A 276 4.81 -0.94 8.63
CA ILE A 276 3.72 -0.10 9.16
C ILE A 276 2.49 -0.97 9.47
N GLY A 277 2.12 -1.87 8.55
CA GLY A 277 1.00 -2.78 8.74
C GLY A 277 1.15 -3.67 9.98
N VAL A 278 2.31 -4.30 10.17
CA VAL A 278 2.61 -5.13 11.35
C VAL A 278 2.55 -4.32 12.64
N VAL A 279 3.14 -3.13 12.66
CA VAL A 279 3.12 -2.24 13.84
C VAL A 279 1.69 -1.82 14.17
N MET A 280 0.88 -1.46 13.16
CA MET A 280 -0.52 -1.09 13.31
C MET A 280 -1.39 -2.25 13.82
N ILE A 281 -1.16 -3.48 13.34
CA ILE A 281 -1.84 -4.69 13.85
C ILE A 281 -1.49 -4.90 15.33
N GLY A 282 -0.20 -4.83 15.69
CA GLY A 282 0.23 -4.97 17.08
C GLY A 282 -0.33 -3.88 17.99
N TRP A 283 -0.34 -2.63 17.53
CA TRP A 283 -0.93 -1.51 18.26
C TRP A 283 -2.44 -1.66 18.38
N GLY A 284 -3.13 -2.09 17.32
CA GLY A 284 -4.56 -2.37 17.33
C GLY A 284 -4.93 -3.47 18.32
N TYR A 285 -4.18 -4.57 18.34
CA TYR A 285 -4.34 -5.63 19.34
C TYR A 285 -4.14 -5.11 20.76
N ARG A 286 -3.09 -4.32 21.01
CA ARG A 286 -2.84 -3.71 22.32
C ARG A 286 -4.01 -2.82 22.75
N MET A 287 -4.47 -1.94 21.87
CA MET A 287 -5.58 -1.04 22.16
C MET A 287 -6.87 -1.81 22.43
N MET A 288 -7.19 -2.80 21.59
CA MET A 288 -8.42 -3.58 21.73
C MET A 288 -8.41 -4.49 22.96
N VAL A 289 -7.39 -5.33 23.10
CA VAL A 289 -7.35 -6.39 24.10
C VAL A 289 -6.80 -5.88 25.43
N THR A 290 -5.61 -5.26 25.44
CA THR A 290 -4.93 -4.92 26.70
C THR A 290 -5.47 -3.66 27.36
N ARG A 291 -5.82 -2.62 26.58
CA ARG A 291 -6.38 -1.37 27.12
C ARG A 291 -7.90 -1.35 27.10
N GLY A 292 -8.48 -1.94 26.06
CA GLY A 292 -9.92 -2.06 25.89
C GLY A 292 -10.54 -3.21 26.66
N HIS A 293 -9.74 -4.06 27.31
CA HIS A 293 -10.17 -5.24 28.08
C HIS A 293 -11.22 -6.08 27.34
N PHE A 294 -10.95 -6.35 26.05
CA PHE A 294 -11.87 -7.06 25.18
C PHE A 294 -12.22 -8.45 25.73
N GLY A 295 -13.52 -8.78 25.79
CA GLY A 295 -14.01 -10.04 26.33
C GLY A 295 -14.14 -10.08 27.86
N THR A 296 -14.01 -8.95 28.56
CA THR A 296 -14.13 -8.88 30.02
C THR A 296 -15.18 -7.85 30.46
N VAL A 297 -15.58 -7.89 31.74
CA VAL A 297 -16.54 -6.95 32.38
C VAL A 297 -16.07 -5.49 32.30
N ASP A 298 -14.76 -5.28 32.29
CA ASP A 298 -14.13 -3.95 32.34
C ASP A 298 -13.86 -3.39 30.94
N GLY A 299 -14.61 -3.88 29.94
CA GLY A 299 -14.47 -3.47 28.55
C GLY A 299 -14.63 -1.97 28.36
N ILE A 300 -13.66 -1.32 27.70
CA ILE A 300 -13.72 0.10 27.36
C ILE A 300 -14.01 0.24 25.85
N PRO A 301 -15.24 0.60 25.43
CA PRO A 301 -15.64 0.60 24.03
C PRO A 301 -14.74 1.47 23.14
N LEU A 302 -14.32 2.64 23.64
CA LEU A 302 -13.46 3.56 22.90
C LEU A 302 -12.14 2.91 22.46
N PHE A 303 -11.45 2.22 23.37
CA PHE A 303 -10.18 1.55 23.06
C PHE A 303 -10.37 0.32 22.17
N GLN A 304 -11.50 -0.39 22.32
CA GLN A 304 -11.88 -1.50 21.44
C GLN A 304 -12.11 -1.01 20.00
N SER A 305 -12.87 0.07 19.86
CA SER A 305 -13.14 0.78 18.60
C SER A 305 -11.86 1.29 17.92
N MET A 306 -10.96 1.93 18.67
CA MET A 306 -9.65 2.36 18.13
C MET A 306 -8.80 1.17 17.69
N GLY A 307 -8.80 0.10 18.51
CA GLY A 307 -8.06 -1.12 18.22
C GLY A 307 -8.56 -1.83 16.96
N PHE A 308 -9.87 -1.92 16.76
CA PHE A 308 -10.50 -2.44 15.54
C PHE A 308 -9.98 -1.71 14.28
N ASN A 309 -10.10 -0.38 14.26
CA ASN A 309 -9.67 0.42 13.11
C ASN A 309 -8.17 0.27 12.85
N ALA A 310 -7.34 0.41 13.89
CA ALA A 310 -5.90 0.27 13.77
C ALA A 310 -5.49 -1.11 13.23
N MET A 311 -6.10 -2.18 13.75
CA MET A 311 -5.81 -3.54 13.33
C MET A 311 -6.12 -3.75 11.85
N PHE A 312 -7.32 -3.38 11.39
CA PHE A 312 -7.73 -3.62 10.00
C PHE A 312 -7.12 -2.62 8.99
N ILE A 313 -6.80 -1.38 9.38
CA ILE A 313 -5.94 -0.52 8.56
C ILE A 313 -4.55 -1.15 8.41
N GLY A 314 -4.02 -1.76 9.48
CA GLY A 314 -2.76 -2.51 9.43
C GLY A 314 -2.82 -3.73 8.49
N VAL A 315 -3.92 -4.49 8.54
CA VAL A 315 -4.19 -5.59 7.58
C VAL A 315 -4.23 -5.06 6.15
N ALA A 316 -4.91 -3.93 5.89
CA ALA A 316 -4.94 -3.29 4.59
C ALA A 316 -3.54 -2.95 4.06
N ALA A 317 -2.68 -2.40 4.93
CA ALA A 317 -1.30 -2.07 4.59
C ALA A 317 -0.47 -3.32 4.24
N CYS A 318 -0.60 -4.39 5.03
CA CYS A 318 0.05 -5.69 4.75
C CYS A 318 -0.43 -6.30 3.44
N MET A 319 -1.75 -6.34 3.21
CA MET A 319 -2.36 -6.91 1.99
C MET A 319 -2.10 -6.07 0.74
N SER A 320 -1.77 -4.77 0.88
CA SER A 320 -1.43 -3.93 -0.27
C SER A 320 -0.20 -4.42 -1.03
N VAL A 321 0.75 -5.08 -0.36
CA VAL A 321 1.99 -5.61 -0.95
C VAL A 321 1.71 -6.77 -1.92
N PRO A 322 1.06 -7.89 -1.52
CA PRO A 322 0.71 -8.96 -2.45
C PRO A 322 -0.27 -8.47 -3.53
N CYS A 323 -1.22 -7.60 -3.21
CA CYS A 323 -2.10 -7.00 -4.22
C CYS A 323 -1.29 -6.24 -5.28
N GLN A 324 -0.27 -5.48 -4.88
CA GLN A 324 0.60 -4.77 -5.82
C GLN A 324 1.42 -5.73 -6.69
N LEU A 325 2.01 -6.78 -6.10
CA LEU A 325 2.77 -7.80 -6.82
C LEU A 325 1.90 -8.51 -7.87
N LEU A 326 0.69 -8.91 -7.49
CA LEU A 326 -0.28 -9.52 -8.39
C LEU A 326 -0.69 -8.55 -9.49
N THR A 327 -1.02 -7.30 -9.15
CA THR A 327 -1.42 -6.29 -10.12
C THR A 327 -0.32 -6.06 -11.16
N ARG A 328 0.96 -6.02 -10.75
CA ARG A 328 2.09 -5.88 -11.67
C ARG A 328 2.19 -7.08 -12.62
N ARG A 329 2.12 -8.31 -12.09
CA ARG A 329 2.15 -9.53 -12.93
C ARG A 329 0.98 -9.58 -13.91
N PHE A 330 -0.22 -9.20 -13.48
CA PHE A 330 -1.39 -9.15 -14.34
C PHE A 330 -1.26 -8.08 -15.43
N PHE A 331 -0.73 -6.90 -15.10
CA PHE A 331 -0.45 -5.86 -16.11
C PHE A 331 0.61 -6.33 -17.11
N GLU A 332 1.71 -6.91 -16.65
CA GLU A 332 2.75 -7.49 -17.52
C GLU A 332 2.17 -8.60 -18.43
N SER A 333 1.14 -9.32 -18.00
CA SER A 333 0.47 -10.36 -18.81
C SER A 333 -0.64 -9.85 -19.75
N MET A 334 -1.18 -8.65 -19.49
CA MET A 334 -2.34 -8.09 -20.21
C MET A 334 -2.02 -6.89 -21.08
N ASP A 335 -0.85 -6.26 -20.92
CA ASP A 335 -0.38 -5.34 -21.93
C ASP A 335 -0.17 -6.16 -23.22
N PRO A 336 -0.99 -5.97 -24.27
CA PRO A 336 -0.66 -6.55 -25.55
C PRO A 336 0.73 -6.02 -25.88
N GLU A 337 1.65 -6.91 -26.29
CA GLU A 337 2.89 -6.50 -26.93
C GLU A 337 2.58 -5.29 -27.79
N PRO A 338 3.26 -4.15 -27.61
CA PRO A 338 2.84 -2.90 -28.21
C PRO A 338 2.63 -3.17 -29.68
N LYS A 339 1.35 -3.20 -30.12
CA LYS A 339 1.03 -3.43 -31.52
C LYS A 339 1.85 -2.38 -32.25
N LYS A 340 2.86 -2.82 -32.99
CA LYS A 340 3.66 -1.96 -33.84
C LYS A 340 2.65 -1.04 -34.53
N PRO A 341 2.78 0.29 -34.42
CA PRO A 341 1.78 1.19 -34.97
C PRO A 341 1.55 0.75 -36.41
N GLU A 342 0.32 0.31 -36.73
CA GLU A 342 -0.04 -0.09 -38.09
C GLU A 342 0.22 1.15 -38.95
N LYS A 343 1.35 1.13 -39.69
CA LYS A 343 1.77 2.24 -40.53
C LYS A 343 0.67 2.43 -41.56
N ARG A 344 -0.06 3.54 -41.45
CA ARG A 344 -0.99 3.98 -42.50
C ARG A 344 -0.16 4.15 -43.77
N LEU A 345 -0.43 3.33 -44.79
CA LEU A 345 0.15 3.47 -46.13
C LEU A 345 -0.07 4.92 -46.60
N SER A 346 0.99 5.59 -47.07
CA SER A 346 0.81 6.88 -47.74
C SER A 346 0.01 6.67 -49.04
N TYR A 347 -0.70 7.71 -49.50
CA TYR A 347 -1.47 7.65 -50.74
C TYR A 347 -0.59 7.24 -51.95
N GLU A 348 0.67 7.67 -51.96
CA GLU A 348 1.67 7.29 -52.96
C GLU A 348 2.07 5.81 -52.87
N GLN A 349 2.15 5.25 -51.67
CA GLN A 349 2.42 3.82 -51.42
C GLN A 349 1.22 2.92 -51.75
N ALA A 350 -0.01 3.44 -51.65
CA ALA A 350 -1.22 2.72 -52.05
C ALA A 350 -1.39 2.68 -53.58
N CYS A 351 -0.85 3.65 -54.31
CA CYS A 351 -0.98 3.77 -55.76
C CYS A 351 0.26 3.29 -56.56
N GLY A 352 1.41 3.08 -55.92
CA GLY A 352 2.63 2.57 -56.56
C GLY A 352 2.68 1.05 -56.61
N MET A 353 2.89 0.46 -57.80
CA MET A 353 3.10 -1.00 -57.97
C MET A 353 4.48 -1.50 -57.50
N THR A 354 5.25 -0.68 -56.76
CA THR A 354 6.53 -1.11 -56.20
C THR A 354 6.29 -1.90 -54.91
N PRO A 355 6.85 -3.11 -54.76
CA PRO A 355 6.68 -3.90 -53.55
C PRO A 355 7.14 -3.10 -52.34
N VAL A 356 6.29 -3.04 -51.30
CA VAL A 356 6.60 -2.35 -50.04
C VAL A 356 7.69 -3.15 -49.35
N VAL A 357 8.94 -2.75 -49.55
CA VAL A 357 10.05 -3.21 -48.72
C VAL A 357 9.84 -2.57 -47.35
N GLU A 358 9.29 -3.34 -46.41
CA GLU A 358 9.11 -2.91 -45.03
C GLU A 358 10.48 -2.51 -44.46
N THR A 359 10.72 -1.22 -44.38
CA THR A 359 11.90 -0.65 -43.75
C THR A 359 11.63 -0.57 -42.25
N ALA A 360 12.26 -1.47 -41.50
CA ALA A 360 12.28 -1.42 -40.05
C ALA A 360 13.18 -0.26 -39.59
N THR A 361 12.94 0.30 -38.41
CA THR A 361 13.87 1.28 -37.81
C THR A 361 14.90 0.52 -36.98
N TYR A 362 16.18 0.83 -37.14
CA TYR A 362 17.25 0.23 -36.33
C TYR A 362 17.19 0.75 -34.90
N ASN A 363 17.07 -0.17 -33.95
CA ASN A 363 17.17 0.07 -32.53
C ASN A 363 18.42 -0.61 -32.00
N ASP A 364 19.10 0.02 -31.05
CA ASP A 364 20.28 -0.57 -30.43
C ASP A 364 19.85 -1.74 -29.54
N ASP A 365 20.54 -2.87 -29.67
CA ASP A 365 20.38 -3.99 -28.76
C ASP A 365 20.72 -3.56 -27.31
N ASP A 366 20.03 -4.17 -26.34
CA ASP A 366 20.31 -3.93 -24.93
C ASP A 366 21.55 -4.70 -24.50
N LEU A 367 22.50 -3.98 -23.89
CA LEU A 367 23.75 -4.53 -23.39
C LEU A 367 23.75 -4.46 -21.88
N LEU A 368 23.59 -5.58 -21.20
CA LEU A 368 23.48 -5.63 -19.75
C LEU A 368 24.71 -6.30 -19.15
N GLU A 369 25.18 -5.77 -18.03
CA GLU A 369 26.22 -6.43 -17.24
C GLU A 369 25.56 -7.58 -16.47
N SER A 370 26.12 -8.78 -16.57
CA SER A 370 25.56 -9.96 -15.90
C SER A 370 26.67 -10.82 -15.32
N SER A 371 26.68 -10.94 -13.98
CA SER A 371 27.57 -11.86 -13.27
C SER A 371 27.16 -13.32 -13.42
N ALA A 372 25.93 -13.60 -13.86
CA ALA A 372 25.35 -14.93 -13.91
C ALA A 372 25.72 -15.73 -15.18
N VAL A 373 26.20 -15.06 -16.24
CA VAL A 373 26.52 -15.74 -17.50
C VAL A 373 27.91 -16.37 -17.44
N VAL A 374 27.95 -17.67 -17.72
CA VAL A 374 29.19 -18.44 -17.82
C VAL A 374 29.87 -18.12 -19.15
N VAL A 375 31.12 -17.65 -19.09
CA VAL A 375 31.92 -17.36 -20.29
C VAL A 375 32.29 -18.68 -21.00
N PRO A 376 31.88 -18.88 -22.26
CA PRO A 376 32.24 -20.07 -23.02
C PRO A 376 33.76 -20.20 -23.20
N PRO A 377 34.33 -21.42 -23.25
CA PRO A 377 35.77 -21.62 -23.35
C PRO A 377 36.38 -20.96 -24.61
N GLY A 378 35.70 -21.03 -25.76
CA GLY A 378 36.17 -20.39 -26.99
C GLY A 378 36.21 -18.85 -26.91
N LEU A 379 35.32 -18.24 -26.13
CA LEU A 379 35.36 -16.79 -25.86
C LEU A 379 36.50 -16.45 -24.89
N ARG A 380 36.74 -17.32 -23.89
CA ARG A 380 37.80 -17.16 -22.90
C ARG A 380 39.20 -17.18 -23.52
N ASP A 381 39.47 -18.13 -24.41
CA ASP A 381 40.77 -18.22 -25.08
C ASP A 381 41.10 -16.95 -25.87
N HIS A 382 40.09 -16.30 -26.45
CA HIS A 382 40.23 -15.06 -27.19
C HIS A 382 40.48 -13.85 -26.29
N ILE A 383 39.74 -13.77 -25.18
CA ILE A 383 39.95 -12.77 -24.12
C ILE A 383 41.40 -12.83 -23.63
N ASP A 384 41.89 -14.02 -23.31
CA ASP A 384 43.24 -14.20 -22.75
C ASP A 384 44.33 -13.75 -23.74
N ARG A 385 44.12 -13.99 -25.04
CA ARG A 385 45.01 -13.48 -26.11
C ARG A 385 45.01 -11.96 -26.22
N LEU A 386 43.85 -11.32 -26.09
CA LEU A 386 43.75 -9.86 -26.11
C LEU A 386 44.37 -9.23 -24.85
N ILE A 387 44.21 -9.85 -23.68
CA ILE A 387 44.89 -9.41 -22.44
C ILE A 387 46.40 -9.47 -22.63
N ALA A 388 46.92 -10.55 -23.21
CA ALA A 388 48.35 -10.66 -23.54
C ALA A 388 48.82 -9.58 -24.54
N ALA A 389 47.93 -9.05 -25.37
CA ALA A 389 48.18 -7.93 -26.29
C ALA A 389 48.02 -6.54 -25.64
N GLY A 390 47.75 -6.47 -24.33
CA GLY A 390 47.63 -5.22 -23.58
C GLY A 390 46.20 -4.65 -23.51
N PHE A 391 45.18 -5.49 -23.69
CA PHE A 391 43.79 -5.13 -23.38
C PHE A 391 43.48 -5.32 -21.90
N THR A 392 42.51 -4.57 -21.39
CA THR A 392 41.99 -4.68 -20.03
C THR A 392 41.24 -5.98 -19.81
N GLU A 393 41.05 -6.37 -18.55
CA GLU A 393 40.14 -7.47 -18.21
C GLU A 393 38.71 -7.12 -18.68
N PRO A 394 37.99 -8.07 -19.32
CA PRO A 394 36.66 -7.80 -19.84
C PRO A 394 35.64 -7.65 -18.72
N GLY A 395 34.72 -6.71 -18.89
CA GLY A 395 33.43 -6.81 -18.21
C GLY A 395 32.64 -8.01 -18.76
N ARG A 396 31.82 -8.64 -17.91
CA ARG A 396 30.93 -9.72 -18.34
C ARG A 396 29.61 -9.14 -18.82
N TRP A 397 29.41 -9.16 -20.12
CA TRP A 397 28.28 -8.51 -20.75
C TRP A 397 27.38 -9.51 -21.49
N VAL A 398 26.16 -9.09 -21.72
CA VAL A 398 25.16 -9.87 -22.42
C VAL A 398 24.38 -8.95 -23.35
N TRP A 399 24.32 -9.33 -24.62
CA TRP A 399 23.44 -8.69 -25.58
C TRP A 399 22.08 -9.36 -25.55
N HIS A 400 21.04 -8.56 -25.34
CA HIS A 400 19.65 -8.94 -25.54
C HIS A 400 19.24 -8.54 -26.95
N ARG A 401 19.19 -9.52 -27.85
CA ARG A 401 18.80 -9.32 -29.24
C ARG A 401 17.50 -10.08 -29.48
N ASN A 402 16.40 -9.35 -29.61
CA ASN A 402 15.05 -9.93 -29.65
C ASN A 402 14.82 -10.81 -28.40
N ASP A 403 14.64 -12.12 -28.58
CA ASP A 403 14.45 -13.10 -27.50
C ASP A 403 15.74 -13.85 -27.12
N ASP A 404 16.85 -13.57 -27.81
CA ASP A 404 18.13 -14.26 -27.60
C ASP A 404 19.05 -13.49 -26.64
N VAL A 405 19.72 -14.27 -25.80
CA VAL A 405 20.67 -13.80 -24.81
C VAL A 405 22.06 -14.25 -25.25
N ILE A 406 22.84 -13.33 -25.81
CA ILE A 406 24.14 -13.63 -26.42
C ILE A 406 25.26 -13.24 -25.44
N PRO A 407 26.08 -14.21 -24.96
CA PRO A 407 27.25 -13.91 -24.13
C PRO A 407 28.23 -13.01 -24.87
N ALA A 408 28.70 -11.97 -24.18
CA ALA A 408 29.60 -10.99 -24.75
C ALA A 408 30.71 -10.54 -23.79
N ALA A 409 31.82 -10.14 -24.37
CA ALA A 409 32.95 -9.58 -23.65
C ALA A 409 33.38 -8.28 -24.34
N ILE A 410 33.55 -7.23 -23.53
CA ILE A 410 34.00 -5.92 -24.00
C ILE A 410 35.29 -5.58 -23.27
N GLN A 411 36.34 -5.32 -24.05
CA GLN A 411 37.67 -4.96 -23.55
C GLN A 411 38.13 -3.66 -24.18
N LEU A 412 38.96 -2.94 -23.44
CA LEU A 412 39.58 -1.70 -23.87
C LEU A 412 41.09 -1.94 -23.98
N GLY A 413 41.73 -1.55 -25.07
CA GLY A 413 43.14 -1.87 -25.29
C GLY A 413 43.88 -0.83 -26.11
N CYS A 414 45.19 -1.07 -26.27
CA CYS A 414 46.10 -0.22 -27.03
C CYS A 414 46.07 1.25 -26.57
N GLN A 415 46.43 1.49 -25.29
CA GLN A 415 46.36 2.80 -24.64
C GLN A 415 44.95 3.39 -24.70
N GLU A 416 43.94 2.55 -24.47
CA GLU A 416 42.54 2.95 -24.41
C GLU A 416 41.96 3.49 -25.72
N MET A 417 42.60 3.24 -26.86
CA MET A 417 42.15 3.73 -28.17
C MET A 417 41.27 2.74 -28.95
N ILE A 418 41.21 1.47 -28.52
CA ILE A 418 40.48 0.42 -29.23
C ILE A 418 39.54 -0.31 -28.28
N VAL A 419 38.27 -0.39 -28.66
CA VAL A 419 37.26 -1.24 -28.00
C VAL A 419 37.11 -2.53 -28.79
N SER A 420 37.25 -3.67 -28.12
CA SER A 420 36.96 -5.00 -28.65
C SER A 420 35.60 -5.47 -28.13
N ASP A 421 34.61 -5.66 -29.02
CA ASP A 421 33.30 -6.27 -28.75
C ASP A 421 33.29 -7.69 -29.31
N MET A 422 33.21 -8.67 -28.43
CA MET A 422 33.21 -10.10 -28.77
C MET A 422 31.87 -10.73 -28.42
N GLU A 423 31.29 -11.46 -29.36
CA GLU A 423 30.01 -12.17 -29.23
C GLU A 423 30.20 -13.66 -29.51
N TRP A 424 29.70 -14.51 -28.62
CA TRP A 424 29.67 -15.95 -28.83
C TRP A 424 28.26 -16.43 -29.19
N SER A 425 28.10 -17.01 -30.39
CA SER A 425 26.83 -17.63 -30.80
C SER A 425 26.83 -19.10 -30.39
N ASP A 426 25.93 -19.47 -29.49
CA ASP A 426 25.83 -20.85 -29.02
C ASP A 426 25.33 -21.84 -30.07
N GLU A 427 24.51 -21.39 -31.02
CA GLU A 427 23.99 -22.20 -32.11
C GLU A 427 25.05 -22.53 -33.15
N THR A 428 25.79 -21.52 -33.59
CA THR A 428 26.79 -21.68 -34.65
C THR A 428 28.16 -22.09 -34.11
N LYS A 429 28.38 -21.94 -32.79
CA LYS A 429 29.70 -22.09 -32.14
C LYS A 429 30.77 -21.21 -32.77
N VAL A 430 30.36 -20.05 -33.30
CA VAL A 430 31.23 -19.06 -33.94
C VAL A 430 31.42 -17.86 -33.02
N LEU A 431 32.69 -17.47 -32.85
CA LEU A 431 33.07 -16.21 -32.21
C LEU A 431 33.09 -15.09 -33.23
N ARG A 432 32.36 -14.02 -32.93
CA ARG A 432 32.33 -12.79 -33.72
C ARG A 432 33.03 -11.69 -32.95
N THR A 433 34.09 -11.13 -33.53
CA THR A 433 34.89 -10.07 -32.90
C THR A 433 34.80 -8.79 -33.71
N ARG A 434 34.61 -7.66 -33.04
CA ARG A 434 34.62 -6.33 -33.63
C ARG A 434 35.60 -5.44 -32.88
N LEU A 435 36.52 -4.82 -33.61
CA LEU A 435 37.40 -3.77 -33.09
C LEU A 435 36.86 -2.41 -33.53
N VAL A 436 36.74 -1.47 -32.60
CA VAL A 436 36.20 -0.13 -32.85
C VAL A 436 37.18 0.91 -32.32
N SER A 437 37.58 1.83 -33.19
CA SER A 437 38.29 3.06 -32.86
C SER A 437 37.47 4.26 -33.32
N VAL A 438 37.68 5.43 -32.73
CA VAL A 438 37.02 6.67 -33.13
C VAL A 438 38.08 7.75 -33.33
N LEU A 439 37.99 8.46 -34.45
CA LEU A 439 38.87 9.59 -34.76
C LEU A 439 38.37 10.88 -34.09
N GLY A 440 39.20 11.92 -34.03
CA GLY A 440 38.87 13.20 -33.39
C GLY A 440 37.71 13.94 -34.04
N ASP A 441 37.46 13.68 -35.33
CA ASP A 441 36.27 14.17 -36.05
C ASP A 441 35.00 13.33 -35.80
N GLY A 442 35.08 12.33 -34.91
CA GLY A 442 33.99 11.43 -34.53
C GLY A 442 33.79 10.24 -35.45
N MET A 443 34.60 10.08 -36.49
CA MET A 443 34.46 8.97 -37.45
C MET A 443 34.78 7.62 -36.77
N PRO A 444 33.81 6.68 -36.69
CA PRO A 444 34.09 5.33 -36.19
C PRO A 444 34.77 4.50 -37.29
N ILE A 445 35.85 3.83 -36.92
CA ILE A 445 36.55 2.83 -37.72
C ILE A 445 36.28 1.47 -37.11
N VAL A 446 35.72 0.56 -37.89
CA VAL A 446 35.27 -0.75 -37.44
C VAL A 446 36.00 -1.84 -38.20
N THR A 447 36.60 -2.80 -37.49
CA THR A 447 37.15 -4.02 -38.09
C THR A 447 36.40 -5.23 -37.59
N LEU A 448 35.80 -5.98 -38.52
CA LEU A 448 35.00 -7.17 -38.26
C LEU A 448 35.83 -8.43 -38.50
N SER A 449 35.68 -9.44 -37.66
CA SER A 449 36.27 -10.77 -37.89
C SER A 449 35.69 -11.42 -39.15
N ASN A 450 36.40 -12.40 -39.73
CA ASN A 450 35.91 -13.14 -40.90
C ASN A 450 34.55 -13.84 -40.67
N ALA A 451 34.20 -14.10 -39.41
CA ALA A 451 32.92 -14.66 -38.97
C ALA A 451 31.66 -13.79 -39.28
N PHE A 452 31.83 -12.54 -39.71
CA PHE A 452 30.71 -11.70 -40.13
C PHE A 452 30.39 -11.89 -41.63
N GLU A 453 29.12 -12.13 -41.95
CA GLU A 453 28.60 -12.19 -43.33
C GLU A 453 28.31 -10.78 -43.85
N VAL A 454 29.36 -10.00 -44.07
CA VAL A 454 29.31 -8.63 -44.61
C VAL A 454 30.40 -8.50 -45.70
N ALA A 455 30.25 -7.57 -46.64
CA ALA A 455 31.25 -7.30 -47.68
C ALA A 455 32.62 -6.88 -47.12
N ASP A 456 33.67 -6.90 -47.94
CA ASP A 456 35.05 -6.94 -47.44
C ASP A 456 35.58 -5.61 -46.85
N SER A 457 35.28 -4.44 -47.43
CA SER A 457 35.70 -3.14 -46.88
C SER A 457 34.97 -1.99 -47.55
N ARG A 458 34.50 -1.01 -46.78
CA ARG A 458 33.93 0.23 -47.32
C ARG A 458 34.24 1.46 -46.45
N VAL A 459 34.31 2.59 -47.13
CA VAL A 459 34.55 3.91 -46.54
C VAL A 459 33.32 4.75 -46.83
N GLU A 460 32.55 5.07 -45.80
CA GLU A 460 31.35 5.89 -45.89
C GLU A 460 31.52 7.20 -45.09
N PRO A 461 30.72 8.25 -45.37
CA PRO A 461 30.75 9.48 -44.59
C PRO A 461 30.38 9.30 -43.11
N SER A 462 29.64 8.24 -42.77
CA SER A 462 29.16 7.97 -41.42
C SER A 462 30.04 6.99 -40.64
N ALA A 463 30.87 6.19 -41.31
CA ALA A 463 31.74 5.18 -40.71
C ALA A 463 32.69 4.57 -41.74
N VAL A 464 33.82 4.03 -41.28
CA VAL A 464 34.64 3.12 -42.07
C VAL A 464 34.53 1.72 -41.51
N TYR A 465 34.31 0.73 -42.36
CA TYR A 465 34.40 -0.66 -41.93
C TYR A 465 35.29 -1.49 -42.86
N GLN A 466 35.97 -2.46 -42.27
CA GLN A 466 36.74 -3.48 -43.00
C GLN A 466 36.54 -4.83 -42.35
N LYS A 467 36.59 -5.89 -43.15
CA LYS A 467 36.52 -7.27 -42.71
C LYS A 467 37.93 -7.86 -42.75
N ALA A 468 38.36 -8.42 -41.63
CA ALA A 468 39.61 -9.14 -41.55
C ALA A 468 39.46 -10.51 -42.23
N MET A 469 40.52 -10.92 -42.94
CA MET A 469 40.60 -12.24 -43.58
C MET A 469 40.64 -13.39 -42.55
N SER A 470 40.95 -13.06 -41.30
CA SER A 470 41.12 -13.96 -40.18
C SER A 470 40.27 -13.51 -39.00
N SER A 471 39.98 -14.46 -38.11
CA SER A 471 39.36 -14.20 -36.81
C SER A 471 40.40 -14.21 -35.69
N GLU A 472 41.70 -14.32 -35.99
CA GLU A 472 42.76 -14.28 -34.98
C GLU A 472 42.98 -12.86 -34.46
N PRO A 473 43.00 -12.62 -33.12
CA PRO A 473 43.06 -11.27 -32.54
C PRO A 473 44.25 -10.45 -33.01
N ALA A 474 45.43 -11.08 -33.12
CA ALA A 474 46.66 -10.40 -33.49
C ALA A 474 46.62 -9.87 -34.93
N GLU A 475 46.09 -10.66 -35.87
CA GLU A 475 45.96 -10.27 -37.27
C GLU A 475 44.88 -9.20 -37.45
N MET A 476 43.75 -9.36 -36.74
CA MET A 476 42.70 -8.34 -36.70
C MET A 476 43.21 -7.01 -36.15
N LEU A 477 43.98 -7.06 -35.07
CA LEU A 477 44.52 -5.87 -34.41
C LEU A 477 45.54 -5.15 -35.30
N ALA A 478 46.45 -5.88 -35.94
CA ALA A 478 47.41 -5.31 -36.88
C ALA A 478 46.71 -4.59 -38.04
N MET A 479 45.72 -5.23 -38.66
CA MET A 479 44.92 -4.65 -39.74
C MET A 479 44.10 -3.44 -39.28
N HIS A 480 43.55 -3.50 -38.06
CA HIS A 480 42.80 -2.39 -37.49
C HIS A 480 43.70 -1.17 -37.24
N LEU A 481 44.85 -1.37 -36.60
CA LEU A 481 45.81 -0.30 -36.31
C LEU A 481 46.35 0.35 -37.57
N GLU A 482 46.73 -0.43 -38.58
CA GLU A 482 47.19 0.09 -39.87
C GLU A 482 46.15 1.01 -40.51
N LYS A 483 44.88 0.58 -40.49
CA LYS A 483 43.78 1.37 -41.05
C LYS A 483 43.49 2.63 -40.25
N VAL A 484 43.51 2.53 -38.91
CA VAL A 484 43.28 3.65 -38.00
C VAL A 484 44.36 4.72 -38.19
N VAL A 485 45.63 4.34 -38.22
CA VAL A 485 46.75 5.27 -38.44
C VAL A 485 46.66 5.91 -39.82
N SER A 486 46.46 5.12 -40.88
CA SER A 486 46.33 5.64 -42.25
C SER A 486 45.19 6.64 -42.40
N LEU A 487 44.04 6.39 -41.75
CA LEU A 487 42.90 7.30 -41.78
C LEU A 487 43.08 8.54 -40.90
N ALA A 488 43.69 8.39 -39.73
CA ALA A 488 44.04 9.51 -38.86
C ALA A 488 45.00 10.49 -39.58
N GLU A 489 46.04 9.97 -40.23
CA GLU A 489 47.01 10.75 -41.01
C GLU A 489 46.36 11.44 -42.21
N SER A 490 45.58 10.71 -43.01
CA SER A 490 44.93 11.27 -44.21
C SER A 490 43.89 12.34 -43.89
N ARG A 491 43.24 12.24 -42.73
CA ARG A 491 42.24 13.22 -42.26
C ARG A 491 42.84 14.30 -41.35
N GLN A 492 44.14 14.24 -41.07
CA GLN A 492 44.85 15.17 -40.17
C GLN A 492 44.17 15.28 -38.79
N THR A 493 43.77 14.16 -38.23
CA THR A 493 43.08 14.08 -36.94
C THR A 493 43.77 13.07 -36.01
N SER A 494 43.49 13.13 -34.72
CA SER A 494 44.00 12.18 -33.73
C SER A 494 43.03 11.02 -33.52
N VAL A 495 43.53 9.90 -32.98
CA VAL A 495 42.68 8.83 -32.47
C VAL A 495 42.24 9.22 -31.05
N ILE A 496 40.96 9.03 -30.73
CA ILE A 496 40.42 9.33 -29.40
C ILE A 496 40.75 8.19 -28.44
N ALA A 497 41.31 8.53 -27.28
CA ALA A 497 41.40 7.62 -26.14
C ALA A 497 40.06 7.62 -25.38
N PHE A 498 39.60 6.43 -25.00
CA PHE A 498 38.31 6.19 -24.36
C PHE A 498 38.47 6.08 -22.84
N GLU A 499 37.53 6.66 -22.09
CA GLU A 499 37.44 6.34 -20.68
C GLU A 499 36.84 4.92 -20.49
N PRO A 500 37.18 4.18 -19.41
CA PRO A 500 36.64 2.85 -19.17
C PRO A 500 35.10 2.76 -19.20
N GLY A 501 34.41 3.83 -18.78
CA GLY A 501 32.95 3.92 -18.81
C GLY A 501 32.35 4.11 -20.21
N GLU A 502 33.16 4.50 -21.21
CA GLU A 502 32.72 4.78 -22.57
C GLU A 502 32.72 3.54 -23.47
N ALA A 503 33.42 2.48 -23.09
CA ALA A 503 33.57 1.26 -23.92
C ALA A 503 32.22 0.68 -24.35
N ARG A 504 31.21 0.70 -23.47
CA ARG A 504 29.84 0.28 -23.77
C ARG A 504 29.18 1.13 -24.87
N GLY A 505 29.38 2.44 -24.80
CA GLY A 505 28.84 3.39 -25.78
C GLY A 505 29.51 3.23 -27.15
N VAL A 506 30.84 3.07 -27.16
CA VAL A 506 31.63 2.84 -28.38
C VAL A 506 31.27 1.51 -29.04
N ALA A 507 31.03 0.45 -28.27
CA ALA A 507 30.54 -0.82 -28.81
C ALA A 507 29.19 -0.67 -29.54
N LYS A 508 28.23 0.07 -28.94
CA LYS A 508 26.95 0.39 -29.57
C LYS A 508 27.11 1.27 -30.82
N LEU A 509 28.00 2.27 -30.78
CA LEU A 509 28.34 3.10 -31.95
C LEU A 509 28.85 2.24 -33.11
N GLY A 510 29.77 1.30 -32.84
CA GLY A 510 30.30 0.39 -33.85
C GLY A 510 29.21 -0.49 -34.48
N ARG A 511 28.23 -0.95 -33.70
CA ARG A 511 27.07 -1.70 -34.23
C ARG A 511 26.17 -0.85 -35.12
N ARG A 512 25.85 0.36 -34.68
CA ARG A 512 25.02 1.30 -35.44
C ARG A 512 25.68 1.69 -36.76
N ALA A 513 26.99 1.93 -36.73
CA ALA A 513 27.81 2.18 -37.92
C ALA A 513 27.72 1.02 -38.92
N VAL A 514 27.88 -0.23 -38.46
CA VAL A 514 27.74 -1.42 -39.32
C VAL A 514 26.31 -1.53 -39.87
N ALA A 515 25.29 -1.29 -39.05
CA ALA A 515 23.90 -1.36 -39.48
C ALA A 515 23.56 -0.34 -40.59
N GLU A 516 24.06 0.90 -40.51
CA GLU A 516 23.83 1.93 -41.54
C GLU A 516 24.39 1.50 -42.89
N ILE A 517 25.63 0.99 -42.88
CA ILE A 517 26.29 0.59 -44.12
C ILE A 517 25.56 -0.60 -44.75
N ARG A 518 25.24 -1.62 -43.94
CA ARG A 518 24.44 -2.77 -44.39
C ARG A 518 23.08 -2.35 -44.93
N SER A 519 22.44 -1.33 -44.34
CA SER A 519 21.16 -0.86 -44.86
C SER A 519 21.28 -0.10 -46.17
N ARG A 520 22.31 0.74 -46.34
CA ARG A 520 22.55 1.44 -47.62
C ARG A 520 22.82 0.46 -48.75
N ASP A 521 23.47 -0.64 -48.44
CA ASP A 521 23.81 -1.70 -49.39
C ASP A 521 22.64 -2.62 -49.73
N GLY A 522 21.50 -2.44 -49.07
CA GLY A 522 20.33 -3.31 -49.24
C GLY A 522 20.53 -4.71 -48.64
N GLU A 523 21.59 -4.94 -47.85
CA GLU A 523 21.79 -6.20 -47.13
C GLU A 523 20.74 -6.38 -46.03
N ILE A 524 20.31 -5.27 -45.42
CA ILE A 524 19.23 -5.23 -44.44
C ILE A 524 18.26 -4.10 -44.77
N SER A 525 16.97 -4.33 -44.55
CA SER A 525 15.94 -3.30 -44.73
C SER A 525 15.73 -2.50 -43.43
N GLN A 526 16.72 -1.68 -43.04
CA GLN A 526 16.70 -0.97 -41.75
C GLN A 526 17.12 0.50 -41.83
N VAL A 527 16.19 1.43 -41.59
CA VAL A 527 16.53 2.85 -41.49
C VAL A 527 17.25 3.12 -40.16
N VAL A 528 18.51 3.54 -40.24
CA VAL A 528 19.32 3.90 -39.07
C VAL A 528 19.19 5.39 -38.77
N GLY A 529 18.59 5.70 -37.63
CA GLY A 529 18.41 7.08 -37.16
C GLY A 529 19.62 7.62 -36.40
N GLU A 530 19.53 8.89 -36.01
CA GLU A 530 20.52 9.54 -35.17
C GLU A 530 20.56 8.94 -33.74
N ALA A 531 21.74 8.88 -33.13
CA ALA A 531 21.94 8.41 -31.76
C ALA A 531 23.14 9.09 -31.08
N LYS A 532 23.17 9.08 -29.75
CA LYS A 532 24.29 9.58 -28.93
C LYS A 532 24.73 8.56 -27.90
N TYR A 533 26.04 8.39 -27.76
CA TYR A 533 26.70 7.46 -26.86
C TYR A 533 27.75 8.21 -26.03
N GLY A 534 27.30 8.98 -25.04
CA GLY A 534 28.19 9.89 -24.32
C GLY A 534 28.61 11.06 -25.21
N ARG A 535 29.92 11.25 -25.41
CA ARG A 535 30.48 12.27 -26.31
C ARG A 535 30.50 11.88 -27.78
N PHE A 536 30.19 10.63 -28.11
CA PHE A 536 30.12 10.15 -29.49
C PHE A 536 28.69 10.27 -30.04
N SER A 537 28.56 10.66 -31.31
CA SER A 537 27.27 10.71 -32.01
C SER A 537 27.29 9.91 -33.30
N PHE A 538 26.11 9.45 -33.69
CA PHE A 538 25.85 8.92 -35.00
C PHE A 538 24.72 9.74 -35.65
N PRO A 539 24.88 10.32 -36.85
CA PRO A 539 26.12 10.43 -37.63
C PRO A 539 27.29 11.10 -36.88
N PRO A 540 28.55 10.91 -37.34
CA PRO A 540 29.74 11.48 -36.73
C PRO A 540 29.67 13.01 -36.61
N ASN A 541 30.10 13.53 -35.46
CA ASN A 541 30.39 14.94 -35.23
C ASN A 541 31.74 15.04 -34.49
N GLU A 542 32.40 16.18 -34.60
CA GLU A 542 33.67 16.45 -33.92
C GLU A 542 33.59 16.16 -32.42
N VAL A 543 34.54 15.38 -31.92
CA VAL A 543 34.58 14.94 -30.52
C VAL A 543 35.45 15.92 -29.74
N LEU A 544 34.84 16.59 -28.76
CA LEU A 544 35.58 17.47 -27.86
C LEU A 544 36.56 16.64 -27.01
N VAL A 545 37.85 16.80 -27.26
CA VAL A 545 38.91 16.22 -26.44
C VAL A 545 38.96 17.02 -25.14
N THR A 546 38.51 16.41 -24.04
CA THR A 546 38.76 16.92 -22.70
C THR A 546 40.25 16.79 -22.42
N ALA A 547 40.93 17.94 -22.32
CA ALA A 547 42.36 18.06 -22.03
C ALA A 547 42.73 17.53 -20.65
#